data_AF-A0A8B4G293-F1
#
_entry.id   AF-A0A8B4G293-F1
#
_cell.length_a   1.000
_cell.length_b   1.000
_cell.length_c   1.000
_cell.angle_alpha   90.00
_cell.angle_beta   90.00
_cell.angle_gamma   90.00
#
_symmetry.space_group_name_H-M   'P 1'
#
loop_
_entity.id
_entity.type
_entity.pdbx_description
1 polymer ?
#
loop_
_entity_poly.entity_id
_entity_poly.type
_entity_poly.pdbx_seq_one_letter_code
_entity_poly.pdbx_strand_id
1 'polypeptide(L)'
;MKRLPALLSCLFLLTACQKDPAMPTAASSPQPLQTSEPQTSEPQITEPRTNEEIRATAEKFLAQYRYLDAASWAYELQQRGVPLPPHLQAVLDEMHYDPEAPLSTGSIFALSPQQIARLQPKAENGDTAAAIRLSQYYRMASGFTPEDQRLAAYWEAKAAGASQAQ
;
A
#
# COMPACT_ATOMS: atom_id res chain seq x y z
N MET A 1 15.05 56.15 -50.41
CA MET A 1 13.59 55.99 -50.59
C MET A 1 13.02 55.31 -49.34
N LYS A 2 11.96 55.92 -48.79
CA LYS A 2 10.97 55.42 -47.80
C LYS A 2 11.39 55.12 -46.33
N ARG A 3 11.33 56.22 -45.55
CA ARG A 3 10.64 56.49 -44.25
C ARG A 3 10.90 55.63 -42.99
N LEU A 4 11.64 56.26 -42.06
CA LEU A 4 11.63 56.20 -40.57
C LEU A 4 10.28 56.68 -39.96
N PRO A 5 10.10 56.89 -38.62
CA PRO A 5 10.39 56.10 -37.40
C PRO A 5 9.24 56.22 -36.32
N ALA A 6 9.54 55.92 -35.04
CA ALA A 6 9.01 56.55 -33.80
C ALA A 6 7.59 56.12 -33.30
N LEU A 7 7.21 56.06 -32.01
CA LEU A 7 7.77 56.38 -30.68
C LEU A 7 6.71 55.95 -29.61
N LEU A 8 7.15 55.83 -28.33
CA LEU A 8 6.42 56.11 -27.06
C LEU A 8 5.18 55.25 -26.71
N SER A 9 4.79 54.99 -25.45
CA SER A 9 5.08 55.64 -24.17
C SER A 9 4.69 54.72 -23.00
N CYS A 10 5.42 54.80 -21.90
CA CYS A 10 4.99 54.31 -20.58
C CYS A 10 3.85 55.19 -20.02
N LEU A 11 2.91 54.63 -19.24
CA LEU A 11 2.39 55.31 -18.04
C LEU A 11 1.69 54.33 -17.07
N PHE A 12 1.73 54.71 -15.81
CA PHE A 12 1.52 53.94 -14.59
C PHE A 12 0.24 54.44 -13.88
N LEU A 13 -0.35 53.61 -13.00
CA LEU A 13 -1.15 53.93 -11.78
C LEU A 13 -2.70 53.80 -11.74
N LEU A 14 -3.11 52.96 -10.76
CA LEU A 14 -4.08 53.15 -9.65
C LEU A 14 -5.62 53.10 -9.85
N THR A 15 -6.19 52.05 -9.24
CA THR A 15 -7.37 51.95 -8.34
C THR A 15 -8.65 52.76 -8.60
N ALA A 16 -9.79 52.05 -8.65
CA ALA A 16 -11.02 52.45 -7.96
C ALA A 16 -11.93 51.23 -7.68
N CYS A 17 -12.33 51.06 -6.42
CA CYS A 17 -13.35 50.11 -5.96
C CYS A 17 -14.76 50.69 -6.20
N GLN A 18 -15.73 49.87 -6.63
CA GLN A 18 -17.18 50.00 -6.32
C GLN A 18 -17.79 48.58 -6.39
N LYS A 19 -18.16 47.93 -5.27
CA LYS A 19 -19.39 48.05 -4.46
C LYS A 19 -20.59 47.33 -5.10
N ASP A 20 -20.90 46.13 -4.59
CA ASP A 20 -22.08 45.31 -4.91
C ASP A 20 -23.42 45.97 -4.57
N PRO A 21 -24.51 45.53 -5.22
CA PRO A 21 -25.62 45.01 -4.42
C PRO A 21 -26.31 43.73 -4.96
N ALA A 22 -27.02 43.11 -4.02
CA ALA A 22 -27.71 41.83 -3.99
C ALA A 22 -28.81 41.51 -5.05
N MET A 23 -29.03 40.19 -5.16
CA MET A 23 -30.03 39.33 -5.84
C MET A 23 -31.50 39.80 -5.95
N PRO A 24 -32.30 39.18 -6.86
CA PRO A 24 -33.31 38.23 -6.39
C PRO A 24 -33.50 36.93 -7.24
N THR A 25 -33.75 35.85 -6.48
CA THR A 25 -34.52 34.60 -6.63
C THR A 25 -35.23 34.16 -7.94
N ALA A 26 -35.08 32.84 -8.19
CA ALA A 26 -35.95 31.84 -8.84
C ALA A 26 -36.01 31.69 -10.38
N ALA A 27 -35.54 30.54 -10.89
CA ALA A 27 -36.39 29.39 -11.27
C ALA A 27 -35.58 28.26 -11.98
N SER A 28 -35.87 27.00 -11.62
CA SER A 28 -35.89 25.74 -12.42
C SER A 28 -35.24 25.73 -13.81
N SER A 29 -34.42 24.79 -14.30
CA SER A 29 -34.21 23.33 -14.10
C SER A 29 -33.11 22.90 -15.13
N PRO A 30 -32.73 21.61 -15.35
CA PRO A 30 -32.76 20.40 -14.52
C PRO A 30 -31.37 19.73 -14.36
N GLN A 31 -31.21 18.90 -13.34
CA GLN A 31 -30.10 17.96 -13.17
C GLN A 31 -30.12 16.85 -14.24
N PRO A 32 -28.97 16.35 -14.72
CA PRO A 32 -28.94 15.17 -15.56
C PRO A 32 -29.21 13.90 -14.75
N LEU A 33 -30.10 13.10 -15.32
CA LEU A 33 -30.63 11.81 -14.89
C LEU A 33 -29.61 10.87 -14.26
N GLN A 34 -30.00 10.30 -13.12
CA GLN A 34 -29.50 9.03 -12.63
C GLN A 34 -29.78 7.94 -13.68
N THR A 35 -28.74 7.17 -14.03
CA THR A 35 -28.93 5.88 -14.68
C THR A 35 -28.72 4.82 -13.64
N SER A 36 -29.80 4.10 -13.37
CA SER A 36 -29.94 2.99 -12.45
C SER A 36 -28.98 1.84 -12.78
N GLU A 37 -28.55 1.18 -11.73
CA GLU A 37 -27.53 0.15 -11.71
C GLU A 37 -28.00 -1.19 -12.30
N PRO A 38 -27.11 -2.20 -12.30
CA PRO A 38 -27.39 -3.32 -11.42
C PRO A 38 -26.29 -3.46 -10.36
N GLN A 39 -26.49 -2.87 -9.18
CA GLN A 39 -25.90 -3.45 -7.98
C GLN A 39 -26.73 -4.68 -7.70
N THR A 40 -26.15 -5.81 -8.06
CA THR A 40 -26.52 -7.08 -7.46
C THR A 40 -26.50 -6.86 -5.96
N SER A 41 -27.71 -6.81 -5.40
CA SER A 41 -27.94 -6.95 -3.98
C SER A 41 -27.43 -8.33 -3.59
N GLU A 42 -26.25 -8.39 -2.97
CA GLU A 42 -25.91 -9.50 -2.11
C GLU A 42 -25.67 -8.95 -0.71
N PRO A 43 -26.54 -9.25 0.27
CA PRO A 43 -26.15 -9.12 1.66
C PRO A 43 -25.08 -10.19 1.92
N GLN A 44 -23.80 -9.83 1.81
CA GLN A 44 -22.73 -10.67 2.36
C GLN A 44 -22.67 -10.45 3.87
N ILE A 45 -23.71 -10.91 4.57
CA ILE A 45 -23.50 -11.44 5.92
C ILE A 45 -22.90 -12.82 5.70
N THR A 46 -21.61 -12.85 5.40
CA THR A 46 -20.83 -14.08 5.51
C THR A 46 -20.73 -14.39 7.00
N GLU A 47 -21.09 -15.61 7.39
CA GLU A 47 -20.81 -16.15 8.73
C GLU A 47 -19.44 -15.67 9.24
N PRO A 48 -19.31 -15.26 10.51
CA PRO A 48 -18.02 -14.85 11.04
C PRO A 48 -17.01 -15.98 10.83
N ARG A 49 -15.85 -15.66 10.23
CA ARG A 49 -14.81 -16.68 9.95
C ARG A 49 -14.50 -17.51 11.19
N THR A 50 -14.35 -18.81 10.99
CA THR A 50 -14.00 -19.76 12.04
C THR A 50 -12.56 -19.54 12.53
N ASN A 51 -12.25 -19.99 13.75
CA ASN A 51 -10.89 -19.90 14.30
C ASN A 51 -9.88 -20.71 13.47
N GLU A 52 -10.32 -21.78 12.82
CA GLU A 52 -9.45 -22.59 11.95
C GLU A 52 -9.09 -21.84 10.66
N GLU A 53 -10.05 -21.19 10.01
CA GLU A 53 -9.79 -20.40 8.79
C GLU A 53 -8.87 -19.20 9.05
N ILE A 54 -9.03 -18.55 10.20
CA ILE A 54 -8.17 -17.45 10.65
C ILE A 54 -6.74 -17.96 10.87
N ARG A 55 -6.59 -19.11 11.55
CA ARG A 55 -5.29 -19.75 11.73
C ARG A 55 -4.65 -20.11 10.39
N ALA A 56 -5.37 -20.81 9.52
CA ALA A 56 -4.87 -21.19 8.19
C ALA A 56 -4.45 -19.97 7.36
N THR A 57 -5.15 -18.84 7.53
CA THR A 57 -4.78 -17.58 6.88
C THR A 57 -3.48 -17.01 7.44
N ALA A 58 -3.30 -16.99 8.77
CA ALA A 58 -2.05 -16.56 9.40
C ALA A 58 -0.86 -17.43 8.93
N GLU A 59 -1.03 -18.75 8.92
CA GLU A 59 -0.03 -19.71 8.44
C GLU A 59 0.34 -19.46 6.98
N LYS A 60 -0.66 -19.25 6.11
CA LYS A 60 -0.45 -18.95 4.70
C LYS A 60 0.40 -17.70 4.51
N PHE A 61 0.11 -16.63 5.24
CA PHE A 61 0.90 -15.40 5.15
C PHE A 61 2.31 -15.58 5.71
N LEU A 62 2.47 -16.33 6.81
CA LEU A 62 3.79 -16.62 7.36
C LEU A 62 4.64 -17.45 6.40
N ALA A 63 4.06 -18.44 5.73
CA ALA A 63 4.72 -19.23 4.69
C ALA A 63 5.15 -18.40 3.47
N GLN A 64 4.48 -17.27 3.23
CA GLN A 64 4.84 -16.29 2.20
C GLN A 64 5.77 -15.18 2.72
N TYR A 65 6.26 -15.31 3.96
CA TYR A 65 7.11 -14.33 4.63
C TYR A 65 6.48 -12.93 4.75
N ARG A 66 5.14 -12.88 4.78
CA ARG A 66 4.34 -11.67 4.98
C ARG A 66 4.04 -11.49 6.47
N TYR A 67 5.07 -11.09 7.21
CA TYR A 67 5.05 -11.10 8.67
C TYR A 67 3.98 -10.20 9.30
N LEU A 68 3.75 -8.99 8.77
CA LEU A 68 2.72 -8.08 9.29
C LEU A 68 1.31 -8.69 9.14
N ASP A 69 1.00 -9.27 7.98
CA ASP A 69 -0.29 -9.94 7.75
C ASP A 69 -0.43 -11.18 8.64
N ALA A 70 0.63 -12.00 8.75
CA ALA A 70 0.61 -13.16 9.63
C ALA A 70 0.36 -12.76 11.09
N ALA A 71 1.01 -11.68 11.55
CA ALA A 71 0.82 -11.11 12.89
C ALA A 71 -0.61 -10.58 13.07
N SER A 72 -1.20 -9.87 12.11
CA SER A 72 -2.57 -9.37 12.24
C SER A 72 -3.60 -10.49 12.39
N TRP A 73 -3.46 -11.57 11.62
CA TRP A 73 -4.33 -12.74 11.74
C TRP A 73 -4.08 -13.55 13.02
N ALA A 74 -2.84 -13.66 13.48
CA ALA A 74 -2.51 -14.28 14.76
C ALA A 74 -3.08 -13.47 15.95
N TYR A 75 -3.02 -12.14 15.87
CA TYR A 75 -3.60 -11.25 16.88
C TYR A 75 -5.12 -11.45 16.99
N GLU A 76 -5.82 -11.62 15.87
CA GLU A 76 -7.26 -11.90 15.90
C GLU A 76 -7.60 -13.18 16.69
N LEU A 77 -6.82 -14.26 16.51
CA LEU A 77 -6.99 -15.47 17.31
C LEU A 77 -6.75 -15.22 18.80
N GLN A 78 -5.72 -14.44 19.13
CA GLN A 78 -5.41 -14.06 20.51
C GLN A 78 -6.57 -13.30 21.15
N GLN A 79 -7.18 -12.37 20.42
CA GLN A 79 -8.36 -11.61 20.89
C GLN A 79 -9.59 -12.51 21.13
N ARG A 80 -9.68 -13.64 20.41
CA ARG A 80 -10.73 -14.65 20.61
C ARG A 80 -10.42 -15.62 21.75
N GLY A 81 -9.33 -15.42 22.49
CA GLY A 81 -8.89 -16.31 23.57
C GLY A 81 -8.40 -17.67 23.07
N VAL A 82 -8.06 -17.79 21.78
CA VAL A 82 -7.54 -19.03 21.20
C VAL A 82 -6.03 -19.09 21.43
N PRO A 83 -5.49 -20.17 22.03
CA PRO A 83 -4.05 -20.32 22.19
C PRO A 83 -3.38 -20.43 20.81
N LEU A 84 -2.31 -19.66 20.62
CA LEU A 84 -1.56 -19.63 19.38
C LEU A 84 -0.53 -20.78 19.29
N PRO A 85 -0.33 -21.37 18.10
CA PRO A 85 0.86 -22.17 17.83
C PRO A 85 2.15 -21.37 18.11
N PRO A 86 3.25 -22.01 18.56
CA PRO A 86 4.47 -21.30 18.97
C PRO A 86 5.06 -20.38 17.90
N HIS A 87 5.00 -20.75 16.63
CA HIS A 87 5.52 -19.92 15.53
C HIS A 87 4.62 -18.74 15.18
N LEU A 88 3.30 -18.83 15.41
CA LEU A 88 2.39 -17.69 15.29
C LEU A 88 2.49 -16.74 16.50
N GLN A 89 2.81 -17.26 17.68
CA GLN A 89 3.18 -16.41 18.81
C GLN A 89 4.50 -15.68 18.53
N ALA A 90 5.51 -16.40 18.02
CA ALA A 90 6.81 -15.83 17.70
C ALA A 90 6.72 -14.69 16.67
N VAL A 91 5.81 -14.77 15.67
CA VAL A 91 5.64 -13.66 14.72
C VAL A 91 5.02 -12.42 15.37
N LEU A 92 4.07 -12.58 16.30
CA LEU A 92 3.53 -11.45 17.06
C LEU A 92 4.63 -10.76 17.88
N ASP A 93 5.40 -11.58 18.59
CA ASP A 93 6.46 -11.10 19.48
C ASP A 93 7.57 -10.39 18.67
N GLU A 94 8.03 -10.99 17.57
CA GLU A 94 9.07 -10.40 16.73
C GLU A 94 8.60 -9.11 16.04
N MET A 95 7.36 -9.10 15.54
CA MET A 95 6.81 -7.93 14.87
C MET A 95 6.47 -6.79 15.82
N HIS A 96 6.40 -7.07 17.14
CA HIS A 96 5.88 -6.14 18.14
C HIS A 96 4.54 -5.56 17.68
N TYR A 97 3.64 -6.47 17.26
CA TYR A 97 2.43 -6.08 16.53
C TYR A 97 1.53 -5.18 17.38
N ASP A 98 1.24 -3.99 16.85
CA ASP A 98 0.31 -3.02 17.40
C ASP A 98 -0.80 -2.77 16.36
N PRO A 99 -2.07 -3.18 16.64
CA PRO A 99 -3.17 -2.99 15.70
C PRO A 99 -3.50 -1.52 15.42
N GLU A 100 -3.08 -0.60 16.29
CA GLU A 100 -3.34 0.84 16.15
C GLU A 100 -2.18 1.57 15.47
N ALA A 101 -1.08 0.88 15.17
CA ALA A 101 0.05 1.48 14.47
C ALA A 101 -0.36 1.91 13.04
N PRO A 102 0.08 3.08 12.56
CA PRO A 102 -0.25 3.54 11.23
C PRO A 102 0.31 2.60 10.15
N LEU A 103 -0.57 2.16 9.25
CA LEU A 103 -0.16 1.39 8.09
C LEU A 103 0.42 2.30 7.01
N SER A 104 1.57 1.90 6.49
CA SER A 104 2.24 2.54 5.37
C SER A 104 2.82 1.45 4.47
N THR A 105 3.17 1.81 3.23
CA THR A 105 3.91 0.91 2.36
C THR A 105 5.20 0.41 3.03
N GLY A 106 5.92 1.31 3.71
CA GLY A 106 7.13 0.95 4.45
C GLY A 106 6.87 -0.11 5.53
N SER A 107 5.82 0.03 6.34
CA SER A 107 5.51 -0.94 7.40
C SER A 107 4.99 -2.27 6.87
N ILE A 108 4.22 -2.28 5.76
CA ILE A 108 3.72 -3.51 5.13
C ILE A 108 4.87 -4.38 4.57
N PHE A 109 5.86 -3.74 3.97
CA PHE A 109 6.98 -4.44 3.31
C PHE A 109 8.26 -4.50 4.15
N ALA A 110 8.26 -3.90 5.35
CA ALA A 110 9.39 -3.95 6.26
C ALA A 110 9.82 -5.40 6.53
N LEU A 111 11.13 -5.57 6.66
CA LEU A 111 11.77 -6.75 7.17
C LEU A 111 12.77 -6.34 8.25
N SER A 112 12.81 -7.07 9.35
CA SER A 112 13.87 -6.93 10.34
C SER A 112 15.20 -7.48 9.77
N PRO A 113 16.36 -7.05 10.28
CA PRO A 113 17.65 -7.65 9.89
C PRO A 113 17.68 -9.18 10.08
N GLN A 114 17.00 -9.69 11.12
CA GLN A 114 16.90 -11.12 11.37
C GLN A 114 16.05 -11.83 10.31
N GLN A 115 14.95 -11.23 9.87
CA GLN A 115 14.13 -11.75 8.78
C GLN A 115 14.93 -11.79 7.49
N ILE A 116 15.62 -10.71 7.14
CA ILE A 116 16.48 -10.66 5.95
C ILE A 116 17.52 -11.79 5.99
N ALA A 117 18.23 -11.96 7.11
CA ALA A 117 19.24 -13.01 7.27
C ALA A 117 18.67 -14.43 7.15
N ARG A 118 17.41 -14.66 7.56
CA ARG A 118 16.73 -15.95 7.38
C ARG A 118 16.28 -16.17 5.93
N LEU A 119 15.82 -15.12 5.25
CA LEU A 119 15.28 -15.21 3.88
C LEU A 119 16.36 -15.33 2.82
N GLN A 120 17.48 -14.62 2.96
CA GLN A 120 18.58 -14.63 1.98
C GLN A 120 19.02 -16.04 1.59
N PRO A 121 19.44 -16.94 2.51
CA PRO A 121 19.87 -18.29 2.12
C PRO A 121 18.73 -19.13 1.51
N LYS A 122 17.48 -18.90 1.90
CA LYS A 122 16.33 -19.60 1.30
C LYS A 122 16.12 -19.17 -0.15
N ALA A 123 16.08 -17.86 -0.38
CA ALA A 123 15.97 -17.27 -1.71
C ALA A 123 17.15 -17.67 -2.61
N GLU A 124 18.36 -17.75 -2.05
CA GLU A 124 19.52 -18.23 -2.79
C GLU A 124 19.36 -19.67 -3.28
N ASN A 125 18.76 -20.53 -2.45
CA ASN A 125 18.49 -21.94 -2.73
C ASN A 125 17.17 -22.17 -3.49
N GLY A 126 16.59 -21.13 -4.11
CA GLY A 126 15.44 -21.27 -5.00
C GLY A 126 14.07 -21.15 -4.33
N ASP A 127 13.99 -20.70 -3.07
CA ASP A 127 12.70 -20.33 -2.49
C ASP A 127 12.17 -19.04 -3.14
N THR A 128 11.25 -19.22 -4.09
CA THR A 128 10.62 -18.13 -4.85
C THR A 128 9.91 -17.12 -3.93
N ALA A 129 9.24 -17.57 -2.86
CA ALA A 129 8.52 -16.67 -1.96
C ALA A 129 9.50 -15.79 -1.16
N ALA A 130 10.62 -16.35 -0.71
CA ALA A 130 11.68 -15.60 -0.03
C ALA A 130 12.29 -14.55 -0.97
N ALA A 131 12.58 -14.92 -2.22
CA ALA A 131 13.12 -14.01 -3.22
C ALA A 131 12.14 -12.87 -3.54
N ILE A 132 10.85 -13.16 -3.73
CA ILE A 132 9.81 -12.14 -3.93
C ILE A 132 9.75 -11.19 -2.73
N ARG A 133 9.74 -11.72 -1.50
CA ARG A 133 9.64 -10.89 -0.30
C ARG A 133 10.86 -9.97 -0.15
N LEU A 134 12.07 -10.46 -0.40
CA LEU A 134 13.29 -9.64 -0.38
C LEU A 134 13.24 -8.54 -1.45
N SER A 135 12.81 -8.87 -2.67
CA SER A 135 12.63 -7.88 -3.74
C SER A 135 11.66 -6.76 -3.33
N GLN A 136 10.50 -7.14 -2.77
CA GLN A 136 9.51 -6.19 -2.27
C GLN A 136 10.05 -5.30 -1.16
N TYR A 137 10.79 -5.85 -0.19
CA TYR A 137 11.43 -5.07 0.87
C TYR A 137 12.36 -4.00 0.30
N TYR A 138 13.30 -4.39 -0.56
CA TYR A 138 14.26 -3.44 -1.12
C TYR A 138 13.57 -2.38 -2.00
N ARG A 139 12.50 -2.74 -2.72
CA ARG A 139 11.76 -1.81 -3.57
C ARG A 139 10.85 -0.85 -2.79
N MET A 140 10.30 -1.28 -1.65
CA MET A 140 9.13 -0.63 -1.04
C MET A 140 9.34 -0.17 0.41
N ALA A 141 10.38 -0.65 1.11
CA ALA A 141 10.59 -0.39 2.53
C ALA A 141 12.05 -0.13 2.95
N SER A 142 13.01 -0.23 2.03
CA SER A 142 14.43 0.05 2.31
C SER A 142 14.75 1.56 2.23
N GLY A 143 16.04 1.92 2.21
CA GLY A 143 16.51 3.30 2.08
C GLY A 143 16.34 3.91 0.68
N PHE A 144 15.80 3.16 -0.29
CA PHE A 144 15.61 3.56 -1.69
C PHE A 144 16.88 4.07 -2.39
N THR A 145 18.03 3.53 -1.98
CA THR A 145 19.34 3.85 -2.56
C THR A 145 19.56 3.13 -3.90
N PRO A 146 20.55 3.52 -4.71
CA PRO A 146 20.92 2.76 -5.91
C PRO A 146 21.27 1.29 -5.61
N GLU A 147 21.84 1.01 -4.45
CA GLU A 147 22.14 -0.35 -4.01
C GLU A 147 20.85 -1.14 -3.70
N ASP A 148 19.88 -0.51 -3.04
CA ASP A 148 18.58 -1.14 -2.80
C ASP A 148 17.87 -1.49 -4.12
N GLN A 149 17.95 -0.62 -5.13
CA GLN A 149 17.39 -0.91 -6.45
C GLN A 149 18.08 -2.12 -7.11
N ARG A 150 19.41 -2.20 -7.00
CA ARG A 150 20.19 -3.34 -7.49
C ARG A 150 19.80 -4.64 -6.78
N LEU A 151 19.62 -4.59 -5.46
CA LEU A 151 19.18 -5.74 -4.67
C LEU A 151 17.75 -6.15 -5.00
N ALA A 152 16.83 -5.20 -5.19
CA ALA A 152 15.47 -5.49 -5.60
C ALA A 152 15.41 -6.23 -6.94
N ALA A 153 16.17 -5.78 -7.93
CA ALA A 153 16.29 -6.40 -9.24
C ALA A 153 16.96 -7.79 -9.18
N TYR A 154 17.99 -7.94 -8.34
CA TYR A 154 18.65 -9.22 -8.10
C TYR A 154 17.66 -10.28 -7.59
N TRP A 155 16.91 -9.95 -6.54
CA TRP A 155 15.95 -10.87 -5.96
C TRP A 155 14.74 -11.15 -6.87
N GLU A 156 14.32 -10.16 -7.67
CA GLU A 156 13.29 -10.35 -8.70
C GLU A 156 13.76 -11.38 -9.76
N ALA A 157 15.01 -11.28 -10.22
CA ALA A 157 15.58 -12.26 -11.14
C ALA A 157 15.69 -13.66 -10.51
N LYS A 158 16.08 -13.77 -9.24
CA LYS A 158 16.11 -15.05 -8.51
C LYS A 158 14.72 -15.69 -8.43
N ALA A 159 13.67 -14.91 -8.16
CA ALA A 159 12.29 -15.40 -8.14
C ALA A 159 11.83 -15.92 -9.51
N ALA A 160 12.14 -15.20 -10.59
CA ALA A 160 11.81 -15.61 -11.95
C ALA A 160 12.55 -16.88 -12.38
N GLY A 161 13.85 -16.99 -12.04
CA GLY A 161 14.67 -18.16 -12.36
C GLY A 161 14.24 -19.43 -11.60
N ALA A 162 13.87 -19.30 -10.33
CA ALA A 162 13.36 -20.42 -9.53
C ALA A 162 12.04 -21.00 -10.07
N SER A 163 11.19 -20.13 -10.62
CA SER A 163 9.89 -20.54 -11.19
C SER A 163 10.01 -21.32 -12.51
N GLN A 164 11.16 -21.23 -13.19
CA GLN A 164 11.44 -21.93 -14.45
C GLN A 164 12.09 -23.31 -14.24
N ALA A 165 12.53 -23.62 -13.02
CA ALA A 165 13.25 -24.84 -12.69
C ALA A 165 12.36 -25.91 -12.00
N GLN A 166 11.07 -25.61 -11.79
CA GLN A 166 10.05 -26.49 -11.21
C GLN A 166 9.22 -27.17 -12.28
#